data_AF-A0A3B3E1D1-F1
#
_entry.id   AF-A0A3B3E1D1-F1
#
_cell.length_a   1.000
_cell.length_b   1.000
_cell.length_c   1.000
_cell.angle_alpha   90.00
_cell.angle_beta   90.00
_cell.angle_gamma   90.00
#
_symmetry.space_group_name_H-M   'P 1'
#
loop_
_entity.id
_entity.type
_entity.pdbx_description
1 polymer ?
#
loop_
_entity_poly.entity_id
_entity_poly.type
_entity_poly.pdbx_seq_one_letter_code
_entity_poly.pdbx_strand_id
1 'polypeptide(L)'
;MAGIQLSQQPHYDFGLNSLKSVLITAGKIKRDSLELSEDVVLLRALRDTNLPKFVSEDVPVFLGLMSDIFPGLDCPRVKWIQNYANNFLLENIFFLIFNLFLHWLEKLVQIYETMLTQQATMIVGQTYGGKSVVINTLLGLSTKLYPLNPKAISVAELYGTFEPGTREWTDGIFSKLFREINKSTDKKERKYILFDGDVDSEWLENMNSVLDDNKLLTLTNGDRIRLESHCALLFEVGDLQYASPATVSRCGVVFIDPKDLSYTSNWHLQDSHHSKLPEEHKCRFKCKGSTTLKNS
;
A
#
# COMPACT_ATOMS: atom_id res chain seq x y z
N MET A 1 2.34 -24.70 6.41
CA MET A 1 0.93 -24.96 6.03
C MET A 1 0.43 -23.92 5.04
N ALA A 2 0.46 -22.62 5.38
CA ALA A 2 0.05 -21.54 4.46
C ALA A 2 0.75 -21.59 3.09
N GLY A 3 2.09 -21.69 3.03
CA GLY A 3 2.82 -21.79 1.75
C GLY A 3 2.56 -23.06 0.92
N ILE A 4 1.80 -24.03 1.45
CA ILE A 4 1.40 -25.26 0.74
C ILE A 4 -0.06 -25.20 0.31
N GLN A 5 -0.93 -24.61 1.15
CA GLN A 5 -2.38 -24.60 0.93
C GLN A 5 -2.89 -23.36 0.19
N LEU A 6 -2.19 -22.23 0.29
CA LEU A 6 -2.54 -21.01 -0.44
C LEU A 6 -2.02 -21.07 -1.88
N SER A 7 -2.62 -20.26 -2.74
CA SER A 7 -2.15 -20.14 -4.12
C SER A 7 -0.70 -19.61 -4.19
N GLN A 8 0.03 -19.99 -5.23
CA GLN A 8 1.40 -19.51 -5.44
C GLN A 8 1.36 -18.12 -6.10
N GLN A 9 1.61 -17.08 -5.29
CA GLN A 9 1.68 -15.69 -5.75
C GLN A 9 3.10 -15.14 -5.62
N PRO A 10 3.60 -14.32 -6.57
CA PRO A 10 4.95 -13.74 -6.51
C PRO A 10 5.21 -12.86 -5.28
N HIS A 11 4.15 -12.33 -4.68
CA HIS A 11 4.20 -11.42 -3.55
C HIS A 11 3.97 -12.10 -2.19
N TYR A 12 3.78 -13.42 -2.16
CA TYR A 12 3.65 -14.17 -0.91
C TYR A 12 5.02 -14.45 -0.32
N ASP A 13 5.22 -13.99 0.91
CA ASP A 13 6.45 -14.24 1.67
C ASP A 13 6.13 -14.78 3.07
N PHE A 14 6.62 -16.00 3.30
CA PHE A 14 6.56 -16.71 4.58
C PHE A 14 7.96 -16.97 5.17
N GLY A 15 8.98 -16.25 4.68
CA GLY A 15 10.35 -16.33 5.17
C GLY A 15 10.59 -15.61 6.50
N LEU A 16 11.85 -15.58 6.94
CA LEU A 16 12.25 -15.01 8.24
C LEU A 16 11.97 -13.50 8.36
N ASN A 17 12.04 -12.74 7.27
CA ASN A 17 11.75 -11.30 7.29
C ASN A 17 10.25 -11.05 7.57
N SER A 18 9.37 -11.83 6.94
CA SER A 18 7.93 -11.82 7.22
C SER A 18 7.65 -12.16 8.70
N LEU A 19 8.29 -13.21 9.24
CA LEU A 19 8.16 -13.59 10.65
C LEU A 19 8.67 -12.49 11.60
N LYS A 20 9.80 -11.86 11.28
CA LYS A 20 10.32 -10.72 12.04
C LYS A 20 9.31 -9.56 12.06
N SER A 21 8.70 -9.24 10.93
CA SER A 21 7.66 -8.20 10.83
C SER A 21 6.46 -8.52 11.73
N VAL A 22 6.01 -9.78 11.76
CA VAL A 22 4.93 -10.23 12.65
C VAL A 22 5.30 -10.01 14.12
N LEU A 23 6.53 -10.38 14.53
CA LEU A 23 6.97 -10.24 15.92
C LEU A 23 7.11 -8.77 16.35
N ILE A 24 7.61 -7.90 15.46
CA ILE A 24 7.69 -6.45 15.72
C ILE A 24 6.28 -5.88 15.94
N THR A 25 5.33 -6.25 15.07
CA THR A 25 3.93 -5.84 15.18
C THR A 25 3.28 -6.38 16.46
N ALA A 26 3.48 -7.65 16.79
CA ALA A 26 2.99 -8.27 18.03
C ALA A 26 3.52 -7.53 19.26
N GLY A 27 4.82 -7.23 19.29
CA GLY A 27 5.43 -6.46 20.37
C GLY A 27 4.84 -5.06 20.52
N LYS A 28 4.50 -4.39 19.41
CA LYS A 28 3.80 -3.10 19.43
C LYS A 28 2.40 -3.24 20.03
N ILE A 29 1.61 -4.19 19.53
CA ILE A 29 0.25 -4.45 20.01
C ILE A 29 0.25 -4.78 21.52
N LYS A 30 1.19 -5.61 22.00
CA LYS A 30 1.30 -5.95 23.42
C LYS A 30 1.61 -4.73 24.29
N ARG A 31 2.49 -3.84 23.83
CA ARG A 31 2.79 -2.59 24.56
C ARG A 31 1.60 -1.62 24.59
N ASP A 32 0.84 -1.55 23.50
CA ASP A 32 -0.35 -0.71 23.41
C ASP A 32 -1.54 -1.28 24.19
N SER A 33 -1.52 -2.58 24.52
CA SER A 33 -2.61 -3.29 25.20
C SER A 33 -2.07 -4.41 26.08
N LEU A 34 -1.60 -4.04 27.28
CA LEU A 34 -0.96 -4.97 28.22
C LEU A 34 -1.88 -6.09 28.70
N GLU A 35 -3.18 -5.83 28.77
CA GLU A 35 -4.21 -6.78 29.26
C GLU A 35 -4.55 -7.91 28.27
N LEU A 36 -4.18 -7.77 26.98
CA LEU A 36 -4.47 -8.81 25.99
C LEU A 36 -3.58 -10.05 26.24
N SER A 37 -4.18 -11.24 26.11
CA SER A 37 -3.41 -12.48 26.13
C SER A 37 -2.42 -12.54 24.96
N GLU A 38 -1.27 -13.18 25.17
CA GLU A 38 -0.23 -13.26 24.15
C GLU A 38 -0.73 -13.98 22.88
N ASP A 39 -1.58 -14.99 23.03
CA ASP A 39 -2.18 -15.71 21.90
C ASP A 39 -3.05 -14.80 21.04
N VAL A 40 -3.86 -13.92 21.65
CA VAL A 40 -4.69 -12.94 20.91
C VAL A 40 -3.81 -11.91 20.21
N VAL A 41 -2.71 -11.49 20.85
CA VAL A 41 -1.74 -10.56 20.25
C VAL A 41 -1.06 -11.19 19.04
N LEU A 42 -0.61 -12.44 19.16
CA LEU A 42 0.01 -13.19 18.07
C LEU A 42 -0.95 -13.42 16.91
N LEU A 43 -2.16 -13.90 17.19
CA LEU A 43 -3.24 -14.08 16.22
C LEU A 43 -3.51 -12.78 15.46
N ARG A 44 -3.62 -11.66 16.18
CA ARG A 44 -3.85 -10.34 15.58
C ARG A 44 -2.67 -9.89 14.71
N ALA A 45 -1.45 -10.01 15.20
CA ALA A 45 -0.26 -9.62 14.45
C ALA A 45 -0.06 -10.43 13.18
N LEU A 46 -0.30 -11.76 13.25
CA LEU A 46 -0.25 -12.67 12.11
C LEU A 46 -1.29 -12.30 11.07
N ARG A 47 -2.53 -12.05 11.49
CA ARG A 47 -3.61 -11.64 10.59
C ARG A 47 -3.30 -10.29 9.94
N ASP A 48 -3.04 -9.27 10.75
CA ASP A 48 -2.93 -7.89 10.27
C ASP A 48 -1.69 -7.68 9.37
N THR A 49 -0.62 -8.47 9.56
CA THR A 49 0.58 -8.43 8.71
C THR A 49 0.41 -9.15 7.36
N ASN A 50 -0.42 -10.19 7.29
CA ASN A 50 -0.54 -11.04 6.10
C ASN A 50 -1.79 -10.77 5.27
N LEU A 51 -2.91 -10.43 5.89
CA LEU A 51 -4.19 -10.17 5.21
C LEU A 51 -4.07 -9.12 4.09
N PRO A 52 -3.30 -8.03 4.21
CA PRO A 52 -3.15 -7.05 3.13
C PRO A 52 -2.52 -7.63 1.86
N LYS A 53 -1.73 -8.70 1.98
CA LYS A 53 -0.99 -9.33 0.87
C LYS A 53 -1.86 -10.27 0.05
N PHE A 54 -2.91 -10.85 0.63
CA PHE A 54 -3.63 -11.95 0.01
C PHE A 54 -4.60 -11.49 -1.08
N VAL A 55 -4.73 -12.35 -2.10
CA VAL A 55 -5.82 -12.27 -3.06
C VAL A 55 -7.13 -12.70 -2.40
N SER A 56 -8.25 -12.19 -2.90
CA SER A 56 -9.58 -12.39 -2.33
C SER A 56 -9.94 -13.86 -2.09
N GLU A 57 -9.52 -14.76 -2.99
CA GLU A 57 -9.79 -16.19 -2.95
C GLU A 57 -9.03 -16.93 -1.83
N ASP A 58 -7.84 -16.44 -1.44
CA ASP A 58 -6.98 -17.06 -0.43
C ASP A 58 -7.31 -16.59 0.99
N VAL A 59 -8.00 -15.45 1.14
CA VAL A 59 -8.37 -14.88 2.45
C VAL A 59 -9.17 -15.87 3.31
N PRO A 60 -10.24 -16.53 2.81
CA PRO A 60 -11.00 -17.50 3.61
C PRO A 60 -10.17 -18.71 4.04
N VAL A 61 -9.27 -19.20 3.17
CA VAL A 61 -8.39 -20.34 3.45
C VAL A 61 -7.42 -19.99 4.57
N PHE A 62 -6.82 -18.81 4.51
CA PHE A 62 -5.95 -18.31 5.56
C PHE A 62 -6.69 -18.15 6.90
N LEU A 63 -7.90 -17.59 6.89
CA LEU A 63 -8.69 -17.44 8.12
C LEU A 63 -9.08 -18.80 8.73
N GLY A 64 -9.39 -19.80 7.90
CA GLY A 64 -9.62 -21.18 8.35
C GLY A 64 -8.39 -21.76 9.04
N LEU A 65 -7.21 -21.65 8.41
CA LEU A 65 -5.94 -22.05 9.00
C LEU A 65 -5.66 -21.36 10.35
N MET A 66 -5.95 -20.07 10.45
CA MET A 66 -5.78 -19.33 11.71
C MET A 66 -6.73 -19.86 12.79
N SER A 67 -7.97 -20.19 12.44
CA SER A 67 -8.94 -20.75 13.39
C SER A 67 -8.56 -22.16 13.88
N ASP A 68 -7.90 -22.95 13.04
CA ASP A 68 -7.41 -24.30 13.41
C ASP A 68 -6.22 -24.23 14.36
N ILE A 69 -5.31 -23.26 14.15
CA ILE A 69 -4.11 -23.05 14.99
C ILE A 69 -4.48 -22.40 16.34
N PHE A 70 -5.46 -21.50 16.33
CA PHE A 70 -5.89 -20.70 17.48
C PHE A 70 -7.37 -20.97 17.81
N PRO A 71 -7.73 -22.18 18.26
CA PRO A 71 -9.12 -22.55 18.48
C PRO A 71 -9.74 -21.77 19.65
N GLY A 72 -10.98 -21.30 19.48
CA GLY A 72 -11.73 -20.62 20.54
C GLY A 72 -11.27 -19.19 20.84
N LEU A 73 -10.36 -18.63 20.04
CA LEU A 73 -9.92 -17.24 20.16
C LEU A 73 -10.69 -16.34 19.18
N ASP A 74 -11.58 -15.52 19.73
CA ASP A 74 -12.19 -14.44 18.97
C ASP A 74 -11.22 -13.27 18.84
N CYS A 75 -10.80 -12.97 17.61
CA CYS A 75 -10.03 -11.78 17.32
C CYS A 75 -10.90 -10.77 16.56
N PRO A 76 -11.77 -10.00 17.24
CA PRO A 76 -12.49 -8.94 16.55
C PRO A 76 -11.47 -7.92 16.02
N ARG A 77 -11.47 -7.69 14.70
CA ARG A 77 -10.75 -6.54 14.14
C ARG A 77 -11.32 -5.28 14.79
N VAL A 78 -10.49 -4.27 15.08
CA VAL A 78 -10.99 -3.00 15.59
C VAL A 78 -11.91 -2.41 14.54
N LYS A 79 -13.20 -2.59 14.74
CA LYS A 79 -14.31 -2.20 13.87
C LYS A 79 -14.54 -0.69 13.92
N TRP A 80 -13.49 0.12 13.87
CA TRP A 80 -13.64 1.58 14.02
C TRP A 80 -14.60 2.12 12.96
N ILE A 81 -14.50 1.62 11.72
CA ILE A 81 -15.38 1.97 10.60
C ILE A 81 -16.81 1.43 10.82
N GLN A 82 -16.99 0.15 11.17
CA GLN A 82 -18.33 -0.43 11.37
C GLN A 82 -19.06 0.16 12.59
N ASN A 83 -18.34 0.52 13.67
CA ASN A 83 -18.93 1.15 14.84
C ASN A 83 -19.33 2.61 14.54
N TYR A 84 -18.55 3.33 13.74
CA TYR A 84 -18.94 4.67 13.24
C TYR A 84 -20.16 4.59 12.30
N ALA A 85 -20.20 3.55 11.46
CA ALA A 85 -21.29 3.26 10.53
C ALA A 85 -22.63 3.00 11.21
N ASN A 86 -22.62 2.10 12.20
CA ASN A 86 -23.84 1.65 12.88
C ASN A 86 -24.53 2.78 13.64
N ASN A 87 -23.78 3.80 14.06
CA ASN A 87 -24.34 4.98 14.72
C ASN A 87 -24.98 5.98 13.73
N PHE A 88 -24.71 5.87 12.42
CA PHE A 88 -25.15 6.82 11.41
C PHE A 88 -26.15 6.24 10.38
N LEU A 89 -26.22 4.92 10.23
CA LEU A 89 -26.97 4.24 9.15
C LEU A 89 -28.27 3.62 9.67
N LEU A 90 -29.33 4.43 9.77
CA LEU A 90 -30.69 3.96 10.06
C LEU A 90 -31.51 3.60 8.81
N GLU A 91 -30.98 3.78 7.59
CA GLU A 91 -31.69 3.49 6.34
C GLU A 91 -31.02 2.40 5.49
N ASN A 92 -31.83 1.42 5.07
CA ASN A 92 -31.40 0.21 4.33
C ASN A 92 -30.65 0.50 3.01
N ILE A 93 -30.91 1.64 2.36
CA ILE A 93 -30.21 2.05 1.12
C ILE A 93 -28.79 2.54 1.43
N PHE A 94 -28.64 3.26 2.53
CA PHE A 94 -27.35 3.76 2.98
C PHE A 94 -26.46 2.60 3.46
N PHE A 95 -27.04 1.55 4.04
CA PHE A 95 -26.33 0.33 4.40
C PHE A 95 -25.69 -0.38 3.19
N LEU A 96 -26.37 -0.50 2.05
CA LEU A 96 -25.80 -1.19 0.87
C LEU A 96 -24.64 -0.40 0.24
N ILE A 97 -24.82 0.91 0.05
CA ILE A 97 -23.77 1.82 -0.46
C ILE A 97 -22.59 1.87 0.50
N PHE A 98 -22.86 1.86 1.81
CA PHE A 98 -21.84 1.87 2.83
C PHE A 98 -21.06 0.55 2.91
N ASN A 99 -21.71 -0.61 2.73
CA ASN A 99 -20.99 -1.90 2.67
C ASN A 99 -20.05 -1.97 1.46
N LEU A 100 -20.46 -1.43 0.30
CA LEU A 100 -19.58 -1.31 -0.87
C LEU A 100 -18.36 -0.42 -0.56
N PHE A 101 -18.59 0.68 0.15
CA PHE A 101 -17.54 1.59 0.60
C PHE A 101 -16.69 1.01 1.74
N LEU A 102 -17.20 0.03 2.49
CA LEU A 102 -16.53 -0.55 3.65
C LEU A 102 -15.29 -1.34 3.23
N HIS A 103 -15.38 -2.17 2.20
CA HIS A 103 -14.23 -2.91 1.66
C HIS A 103 -13.13 -1.96 1.19
N TRP A 104 -13.52 -0.88 0.53
CA TRP A 104 -12.61 0.18 0.11
C TRP A 104 -11.91 0.84 1.30
N LEU A 105 -12.67 1.25 2.32
CA LEU A 105 -12.12 1.85 3.54
C LEU A 105 -11.21 0.88 4.30
N GLU A 106 -11.56 -0.40 4.39
CA GLU A 106 -10.74 -1.41 5.05
C GLU A 106 -9.39 -1.59 4.34
N LYS A 107 -9.38 -1.56 2.99
CA LYS A 107 -8.15 -1.57 2.20
C LYS A 107 -7.34 -0.29 2.38
N LEU A 108 -7.98 0.88 2.42
CA LEU A 108 -7.28 2.14 2.73
C LEU A 108 -6.59 2.10 4.10
N VAL A 109 -7.28 1.60 5.12
CA VAL A 109 -6.70 1.43 6.45
C VAL A 109 -5.51 0.46 6.42
N GLN A 110 -5.63 -0.68 5.73
CA GLN A 110 -4.52 -1.63 5.58
C GLN A 110 -3.29 -0.99 4.92
N ILE A 111 -3.50 -0.21 3.85
CA ILE A 111 -2.42 0.49 3.16
C ILE A 111 -1.79 1.52 4.09
N TYR A 112 -2.59 2.32 4.79
CA TYR A 112 -2.11 3.32 5.73
C TYR A 112 -1.30 2.69 6.89
N GLU A 113 -1.79 1.62 7.49
CA GLU A 113 -1.10 0.89 8.57
C GLU A 113 0.23 0.29 8.07
N THR A 114 0.24 -0.26 6.85
CA THR A 114 1.46 -0.77 6.22
C THR A 114 2.46 0.34 5.97
N MET A 115 2.02 1.49 5.43
CA MET A 115 2.85 2.67 5.19
C MET A 115 3.40 3.30 6.48
N LEU A 116 2.73 3.14 7.63
CA LEU A 116 3.23 3.61 8.93
C LEU A 116 4.30 2.70 9.52
N THR A 117 4.22 1.40 9.26
CA THR A 117 5.09 0.39 9.88
C THR A 117 6.33 0.10 9.05
N GLN A 118 6.21 0.14 7.72
CA GLN A 118 7.27 -0.20 6.78
C GLN A 118 7.89 1.06 6.17
N GLN A 119 9.19 1.02 5.92
CA GLN A 119 9.90 2.11 5.24
C GLN A 119 9.65 2.13 3.73
N ALA A 120 9.31 0.97 3.16
CA ALA A 120 9.03 0.77 1.77
C ALA A 120 7.74 -0.02 1.65
N THR A 121 6.77 0.51 0.91
CA THR A 121 5.47 -0.16 0.68
C THR A 121 5.25 -0.35 -0.81
N MET A 122 4.89 -1.56 -1.22
CA MET A 122 4.51 -1.92 -2.58
C MET A 122 2.99 -2.10 -2.64
N ILE A 123 2.33 -1.25 -3.43
CA ILE A 123 0.91 -1.36 -3.73
C ILE A 123 0.80 -2.09 -5.08
N VAL A 124 0.38 -3.35 -5.01
CA VAL A 124 0.33 -4.29 -6.13
C VAL A 124 -1.10 -4.45 -6.59
N GLY A 125 -1.34 -4.42 -7.89
CA GLY A 125 -2.66 -4.70 -8.43
C GLY A 125 -2.73 -4.37 -9.91
N GLN A 126 -3.76 -4.87 -10.60
CA GLN A 126 -3.89 -4.66 -12.04
C GLN A 126 -4.06 -3.18 -12.40
N THR A 127 -3.78 -2.84 -13.66
CA THR A 127 -4.09 -1.52 -14.24
C THR A 127 -5.58 -1.23 -14.11
N TYR A 128 -5.94 0.05 -13.93
CA TYR A 128 -7.31 0.49 -13.65
C TYR A 128 -7.91 0.01 -12.31
N GLY A 129 -7.10 -0.57 -11.41
CA GLY A 129 -7.53 -0.95 -10.06
C GLY A 129 -7.67 0.20 -9.06
N GLY A 130 -7.57 1.47 -9.46
CA GLY A 130 -7.73 2.62 -8.56
C GLY A 130 -6.56 2.90 -7.60
N LYS A 131 -5.39 2.25 -7.80
CA LYS A 131 -4.19 2.40 -6.96
C LYS A 131 -3.75 3.87 -6.79
N SER A 132 -3.60 4.60 -7.89
CA SER A 132 -3.18 6.01 -7.85
C SER A 132 -4.22 6.90 -7.14
N VAL A 133 -5.52 6.58 -7.25
CA VAL A 133 -6.59 7.29 -6.52
C VAL A 133 -6.44 7.05 -5.02
N VAL A 134 -6.20 5.80 -4.61
CA VAL A 134 -5.97 5.43 -3.22
C VAL A 134 -4.76 6.16 -2.63
N ILE A 135 -3.63 6.17 -3.35
CA ILE A 135 -2.41 6.85 -2.93
C ILE A 135 -2.66 8.36 -2.75
N ASN A 136 -3.26 9.00 -3.75
CA ASN A 136 -3.57 10.43 -3.69
C ASN A 136 -4.57 10.77 -2.56
N THR A 137 -5.51 9.87 -2.28
CA THR A 137 -6.49 10.04 -1.19
C THR A 137 -5.83 9.93 0.19
N LEU A 138 -4.95 8.94 0.37
CA LEU A 138 -4.26 8.71 1.63
C LEU A 138 -3.25 9.80 1.97
N LEU A 139 -2.55 10.32 0.96
CA LEU A 139 -1.41 11.21 1.21
C LEU A 139 -1.81 12.66 1.51
N GLY A 140 -3.03 13.09 1.18
CA GLY A 140 -3.66 14.29 1.76
C GLY A 140 -2.80 15.56 1.85
N LEU A 141 -3.19 16.49 2.73
CA LEU A 141 -2.63 17.85 2.76
C LEU A 141 -1.27 18.00 3.50
N SER A 142 -0.87 17.05 4.34
CA SER A 142 0.36 17.16 5.16
C SER A 142 1.50 16.20 4.75
N THR A 143 1.34 15.53 3.61
CA THR A 143 2.36 14.63 3.07
C THR A 143 2.81 15.14 1.71
N LYS A 144 4.12 15.10 1.45
CA LYS A 144 4.67 15.39 0.13
C LYS A 144 4.96 14.10 -0.62
N LEU A 145 4.49 14.04 -1.86
CA LEU A 145 4.71 12.92 -2.77
C LEU A 145 5.60 13.39 -3.92
N TYR A 146 6.66 12.63 -4.19
CA TYR A 146 7.59 12.86 -5.27
C TYR A 146 7.54 11.67 -6.24
N PRO A 147 6.71 11.74 -7.30
CA PRO A 147 6.59 10.66 -8.27
C PRO A 147 7.84 10.58 -9.16
N LEU A 148 8.26 9.36 -9.44
CA LEU A 148 9.43 9.03 -10.25
C LEU A 148 9.12 7.76 -11.04
N ASN A 149 9.34 7.78 -12.35
CA ASN A 149 9.27 6.56 -13.16
C ASN A 149 10.70 6.06 -13.40
N PRO A 150 11.15 4.99 -12.73
CA PRO A 150 12.52 4.50 -12.82
C PRO A 150 12.85 3.90 -14.19
N LYS A 151 11.85 3.40 -14.95
CA LYS A 151 12.05 2.83 -16.28
C LYS A 151 12.14 3.86 -17.41
N ALA A 152 11.77 5.11 -17.13
CA ALA A 152 11.87 6.19 -18.12
C ALA A 152 13.30 6.72 -18.29
N ILE A 153 14.23 6.31 -17.43
CA ILE A 153 15.57 6.86 -17.27
C ILE A 153 16.57 5.70 -17.13
N SER A 154 17.82 5.87 -17.57
CA SER A 154 18.85 4.84 -17.37
C SER A 154 19.25 4.70 -15.89
N VAL A 155 19.76 3.52 -15.49
CA VAL A 155 20.24 3.30 -14.11
C VAL A 155 21.34 4.29 -13.71
N ALA A 156 22.21 4.65 -14.65
CA ALA A 156 23.27 5.65 -14.47
C ALA A 156 22.70 7.05 -14.20
N GLU A 157 21.67 7.48 -14.93
CA GLU A 157 21.01 8.77 -14.69
C GLU A 157 20.09 8.76 -13.46
N LEU A 158 19.61 7.58 -13.04
CA LEU A 158 18.80 7.41 -11.85
C LEU A 158 19.64 7.59 -10.57
N TYR A 159 20.74 6.85 -10.45
CA TYR A 159 21.58 6.85 -9.24
C TYR A 159 22.76 7.82 -9.31
N GLY A 160 23.29 8.07 -10.50
CA GLY A 160 24.51 8.85 -10.74
C GLY A 160 25.61 7.99 -11.33
N THR A 161 26.56 8.64 -11.99
CA THR A 161 27.71 7.98 -12.63
C THR A 161 28.94 8.89 -12.59
N PHE A 162 30.11 8.28 -12.74
CA PHE A 162 31.34 9.01 -13.01
C PHE A 162 31.41 9.34 -14.50
N GLU A 163 31.73 10.60 -14.81
CA GLU A 163 31.89 11.02 -16.19
C GLU A 163 33.20 10.43 -16.77
N PRO A 164 33.17 9.75 -17.94
CA PRO A 164 34.31 8.97 -18.45
C PRO A 164 35.59 9.77 -18.68
N GLY A 165 35.49 11.08 -18.93
CA GLY A 165 36.64 11.95 -19.19
C GLY A 165 37.23 12.60 -17.93
N THR A 166 36.38 13.23 -17.11
CA THR A 166 36.80 14.03 -15.95
C THR A 166 36.95 13.19 -14.68
N ARG A 167 36.33 11.99 -14.65
CA ARG A 167 36.12 11.20 -13.42
C ARG A 167 35.42 11.96 -12.31
N GLU A 168 34.69 13.03 -12.66
CA GLU A 168 33.84 13.74 -11.73
C GLU A 168 32.54 12.98 -11.54
N TRP A 169 32.02 13.03 -10.31
CA TRP A 169 30.77 12.38 -9.96
C TRP A 169 29.59 13.28 -10.32
N THR A 170 28.63 12.72 -11.06
CA THR A 170 27.34 13.38 -11.33
C THR A 170 26.23 12.63 -10.59
N ASP A 171 25.55 13.32 -9.66
CA ASP A 171 24.38 12.78 -8.96
C ASP A 171 23.22 12.55 -9.96
N GLY A 172 22.60 11.38 -9.86
CA GLY A 172 21.38 11.05 -10.59
C GLY A 172 20.11 11.68 -10.00
N ILE A 173 18.99 11.50 -10.70
CA ILE A 173 17.70 12.08 -10.32
C ILE A 173 17.23 11.54 -8.96
N PHE A 174 17.30 10.21 -8.76
CA PHE A 174 16.90 9.59 -7.50
C PHE A 174 17.84 9.95 -6.36
N SER A 175 19.17 9.91 -6.55
CA SER A 175 20.11 10.25 -5.48
C SER A 175 19.98 11.71 -5.04
N LYS A 176 19.81 12.64 -5.98
CA LYS A 176 19.52 14.05 -5.68
C LYS A 176 18.22 14.24 -4.91
N LEU A 177 17.13 13.60 -5.38
CA LEU A 177 15.83 13.63 -4.71
C LEU A 177 15.90 13.01 -3.30
N PHE A 178 16.60 11.90 -3.17
CA PHE A 178 16.81 11.20 -1.90
C PHE A 178 17.53 12.11 -0.90
N ARG A 179 18.56 12.85 -1.30
CA ARG A 179 19.20 13.86 -0.44
C ARG A 179 18.23 14.97 -0.06
N GLU A 180 17.41 15.44 -1.00
CA GLU A 180 16.47 16.53 -0.77
C GLU A 180 15.39 16.18 0.26
N ILE A 181 14.78 15.00 0.15
CA ILE A 181 13.72 14.58 1.08
C ILE A 181 14.26 14.38 2.50
N ASN A 182 15.50 13.88 2.63
CA ASN A 182 16.14 13.61 3.91
C ASN A 182 16.54 14.88 4.66
N LYS A 183 16.59 16.05 4.00
CA LYS A 183 16.79 17.32 4.70
C LYS A 183 15.68 17.53 5.73
N SER A 184 16.09 17.87 6.95
CA SER A 184 15.18 18.28 8.01
C SER A 184 14.40 19.51 7.58
N THR A 185 13.15 19.60 8.02
CA THR A 185 12.25 20.69 7.68
C THR A 185 11.53 21.09 8.97
N ASP A 186 11.31 22.38 9.20
CA ASP A 186 10.65 22.86 10.42
C ASP A 186 9.18 22.39 10.53
N LYS A 187 8.60 21.98 9.39
CA LYS A 187 7.26 21.41 9.31
C LYS A 187 7.32 19.91 9.60
N LYS A 188 6.43 19.44 10.50
CA LYS A 188 6.15 18.00 10.68
C LYS A 188 5.38 17.47 9.46
N GLU A 189 6.10 17.22 8.38
CA GLU A 189 5.56 16.60 7.16
C GLU A 189 6.24 15.26 6.91
N ARG A 190 5.46 14.28 6.43
CA ARG A 190 6.01 13.00 5.95
C ARG A 190 6.26 13.13 4.44
N LYS A 191 7.35 12.56 3.95
CA LYS A 191 7.76 12.65 2.54
C LYS A 191 7.87 11.26 1.94
N TYR A 192 7.31 11.08 0.74
CA TYR A 192 7.33 9.82 0.02
C TYR A 192 7.91 10.01 -1.37
N ILE A 193 8.84 9.14 -1.75
CA ILE A 193 9.20 8.95 -3.16
C ILE A 193 8.30 7.85 -3.68
N LEU A 194 7.50 8.17 -4.69
CA LEU A 194 6.62 7.21 -5.37
C LEU A 194 7.32 6.74 -6.64
N PHE A 195 7.62 5.44 -6.70
CA PHE A 195 8.02 4.78 -7.93
C PHE A 195 6.76 4.32 -8.66
N ASP A 196 6.42 5.03 -9.74
CA ASP A 196 5.29 4.72 -10.60
C ASP A 196 5.79 3.97 -11.85
N GLY A 197 5.56 2.66 -11.86
CA GLY A 197 5.96 1.79 -12.95
C GLY A 197 6.46 0.43 -12.49
N ASP A 198 6.70 -0.44 -13.47
CA ASP A 198 7.12 -1.81 -13.20
C ASP A 198 8.49 -1.89 -12.52
N VAL A 199 8.62 -2.87 -11.65
CA VAL A 199 9.86 -3.20 -10.97
C VAL A 199 10.75 -4.07 -11.86
N ASP A 200 12.05 -3.82 -11.78
CA ASP A 200 13.09 -4.61 -12.46
C ASP A 200 14.24 -4.85 -11.48
N SER A 201 14.82 -6.04 -11.56
CA SER A 201 16.04 -6.44 -10.87
C SER A 201 17.20 -5.45 -11.03
N GLU A 202 17.39 -4.85 -12.21
CA GLU A 202 18.58 -4.05 -12.52
C GLU A 202 18.69 -2.80 -11.64
N TRP A 203 17.63 -2.00 -11.55
CA TRP A 203 17.64 -0.78 -10.75
C TRP A 203 17.36 -1.05 -9.27
N LEU A 204 16.60 -2.11 -8.93
CA LEU A 204 16.32 -2.46 -7.54
C LEU A 204 17.53 -3.02 -6.80
N GLU A 205 18.54 -3.54 -7.49
CA GLU A 205 19.75 -4.08 -6.84
C GLU A 205 20.42 -3.03 -5.93
N ASN A 206 20.54 -1.80 -6.42
CA ASN A 206 21.10 -0.65 -5.68
C ASN A 206 20.21 -0.19 -4.51
N MET A 207 18.95 -0.64 -4.44
CA MET A 207 17.99 -0.30 -3.37
C MET A 207 18.02 -1.29 -2.21
N ASN A 208 18.67 -2.43 -2.36
CA ASN A 208 18.58 -3.52 -1.38
C ASN A 208 18.95 -3.10 0.05
N SER A 209 19.98 -2.26 0.20
CA SER A 209 20.45 -1.73 1.50
C SER A 209 19.59 -0.61 2.07
N VAL A 210 18.76 0.06 1.25
CA VAL A 210 17.79 1.04 1.75
C VAL A 210 16.46 0.38 2.10
N LEU A 211 16.15 -0.76 1.47
CA LEU A 211 14.94 -1.55 1.74
C LEU A 211 15.09 -2.45 2.96
N ASP A 212 16.31 -2.78 3.40
CA ASP A 212 16.55 -3.54 4.63
C ASP A 212 16.57 -2.66 5.90
N ASP A 213 16.77 -3.27 7.08
CA ASP A 213 16.76 -2.55 8.36
C ASP A 213 17.82 -1.44 8.48
N ASN A 214 18.86 -1.43 7.64
CA ASN A 214 19.91 -0.42 7.66
C ASN A 214 19.40 0.93 7.17
N LYS A 215 18.40 0.93 6.27
CA LYS A 215 17.83 2.11 5.64
C LYS A 215 18.89 2.97 4.96
N LEU A 216 19.88 2.36 4.32
CA LEU A 216 21.07 3.04 3.82
C LEU A 216 21.17 2.94 2.29
N LEU A 217 21.02 4.08 1.60
CA LEU A 217 21.34 4.16 0.18
C LEU A 217 22.86 4.24 0.01
N THR A 218 23.43 3.29 -0.71
CA THR A 218 24.87 3.26 -1.03
C THR A 218 25.05 3.52 -2.52
N LEU A 219 25.70 4.64 -2.86
CA LEU A 219 25.99 5.02 -4.23
C LEU A 219 27.34 4.47 -4.66
N THR A 220 27.55 4.36 -5.97
CA THR A 220 28.79 3.82 -6.56
C THR A 220 30.02 4.71 -6.30
N ASN A 221 29.82 5.99 -5.96
CA ASN A 221 30.90 6.87 -5.50
C ASN A 221 31.34 6.62 -4.05
N GLY A 222 30.68 5.71 -3.34
CA GLY A 222 30.94 5.39 -1.94
C GLY A 222 30.10 6.18 -0.94
N ASP A 223 29.26 7.11 -1.40
CA ASP A 223 28.36 7.86 -0.52
C ASP A 223 27.33 6.93 0.11
N ARG A 224 27.08 7.17 1.39
CA ARG A 224 26.15 6.40 2.22
C ARG A 224 25.15 7.35 2.86
N ILE A 225 23.91 7.30 2.41
CA ILE A 225 22.86 8.24 2.84
C ILE A 225 21.78 7.43 3.55
N ARG A 226 21.57 7.71 4.84
CA ARG A 226 20.54 7.04 5.63
C ARG A 226 19.17 7.68 5.36
N LEU A 227 18.14 6.85 5.19
CA LEU A 227 16.75 7.28 5.11
C LEU A 227 16.26 7.69 6.49
N GLU A 228 15.84 8.94 6.60
CA GLU A 228 15.31 9.53 7.82
C GLU A 228 13.88 9.04 8.14
N SER A 229 13.51 9.12 9.42
CA SER A 229 12.22 8.60 9.92
C SER A 229 10.98 9.29 9.33
N HIS A 230 11.11 10.54 8.87
CA HIS A 230 10.04 11.28 8.20
C HIS A 230 9.93 10.98 6.70
N CYS A 231 10.82 10.12 6.17
CA CYS A 231 10.85 9.72 4.77
C CYS A 231 10.46 8.24 4.61
N ALA A 232 9.84 7.92 3.48
CA ALA A 232 9.50 6.54 3.11
C ALA A 232 9.45 6.39 1.58
N LEU A 233 9.47 5.14 1.13
CA LEU A 233 9.41 4.77 -0.28
C LEU A 233 8.06 4.09 -0.55
N LEU A 234 7.47 4.42 -1.69
CA LEU A 234 6.20 3.86 -2.14
C LEU A 234 6.38 3.35 -3.57
N PHE A 235 5.84 2.19 -3.88
CA PHE A 235 5.89 1.60 -5.20
C PHE A 235 4.45 1.32 -5.66
N GLU A 236 4.05 1.91 -6.77
CA GLU A 236 2.82 1.56 -7.47
C GLU A 236 3.19 0.61 -8.61
N VAL A 237 2.79 -0.66 -8.50
CA VAL A 237 3.22 -1.72 -9.41
C VAL A 237 2.04 -2.55 -9.92
N GLY A 238 2.14 -3.03 -11.16
CA GLY A 238 1.18 -3.95 -11.75
C GLY A 238 1.30 -5.35 -11.16
N ASP A 239 2.49 -5.93 -11.29
CA ASP A 239 2.87 -7.22 -10.74
C ASP A 239 4.31 -7.21 -10.21
N LEU A 240 4.70 -8.31 -9.55
CA LEU A 240 6.02 -8.50 -8.97
C LEU A 240 6.76 -9.70 -9.59
N GLN A 241 6.41 -10.11 -10.82
CA GLN A 241 6.97 -11.33 -11.44
C GLN A 241 8.48 -11.22 -11.69
N TYR A 242 8.96 -10.02 -11.98
CA TYR A 242 10.36 -9.72 -12.27
C TYR A 242 11.13 -9.19 -11.05
N ALA A 243 10.48 -9.08 -9.89
CA ALA A 243 11.14 -8.70 -8.65
C ALA A 243 11.74 -9.92 -7.96
N SER A 244 12.94 -9.77 -7.38
CA SER A 244 13.50 -10.85 -6.57
C SER A 244 12.66 -11.05 -5.29
N PRO A 245 12.38 -12.29 -4.87
CA PRO A 245 11.66 -12.56 -3.62
C PRO A 245 12.32 -11.92 -2.40
N ALA A 246 13.66 -11.81 -2.42
CA ALA A 246 14.42 -11.14 -1.38
C ALA A 246 14.07 -9.64 -1.28
N THR A 247 13.91 -8.94 -2.40
CA THR A 247 13.48 -7.54 -2.42
C THR A 247 12.05 -7.38 -1.91
N VAL A 248 11.14 -8.25 -2.35
CA VAL A 248 9.73 -8.23 -1.91
C VAL A 248 9.62 -8.47 -0.41
N SER A 249 10.43 -9.39 0.16
CA SER A 249 10.43 -9.70 1.59
C SER A 249 10.81 -8.53 2.51
N ARG A 250 11.45 -7.50 1.96
CA ARG A 250 11.92 -6.30 2.67
C ARG A 250 10.90 -5.16 2.64
N CYS A 251 9.84 -5.30 1.86
CA CYS A 251 8.81 -4.29 1.67
C CYS A 251 7.49 -4.74 2.30
N GLY A 252 6.71 -3.77 2.78
CA GLY A 252 5.29 -4.01 3.05
C GLY A 252 4.55 -4.18 1.73
N VAL A 253 3.89 -5.31 1.50
CA VAL A 253 3.11 -5.51 0.28
C VAL A 253 1.63 -5.41 0.60
N VAL A 254 0.90 -4.64 -0.19
CA VAL A 254 -0.56 -4.62 -0.16
C VAL A 254 -1.09 -4.90 -1.55
N PHE A 255 -1.89 -5.96 -1.65
CA PHE A 255 -2.58 -6.34 -2.87
C PHE A 255 -3.94 -5.65 -2.94
N ILE A 256 -4.19 -5.05 -4.10
CA ILE A 256 -5.42 -4.39 -4.45
C ILE A 256 -6.11 -5.20 -5.54
N ASP A 257 -7.26 -5.79 -5.20
CA ASP A 257 -8.12 -6.45 -6.17
C ASP A 257 -8.97 -5.38 -6.90
N PRO A 258 -8.99 -5.36 -8.25
CA PRO A 258 -9.90 -4.49 -9.00
C PRO A 258 -11.37 -4.62 -8.58
N LYS A 259 -11.80 -5.78 -8.06
CA LYS A 259 -13.15 -5.99 -7.52
C LYS A 259 -13.43 -5.07 -6.32
N ASP A 260 -12.44 -4.84 -5.46
CA ASP A 260 -12.56 -3.99 -4.25
C ASP A 260 -12.78 -2.51 -4.58
N LEU A 261 -12.38 -2.08 -5.78
CA LEU A 261 -12.32 -0.68 -6.22
C LEU A 261 -13.16 -0.37 -7.47
N SER A 262 -13.88 -1.36 -8.00
CA SER A 262 -14.52 -1.27 -9.31
C SER A 262 -15.50 -0.08 -9.42
N TYR A 263 -15.31 0.72 -10.47
CA TYR A 263 -16.20 1.82 -10.86
C TYR A 263 -17.59 1.31 -11.31
N THR A 264 -17.67 0.11 -11.89
CA THR A 264 -18.91 -0.50 -12.40
C THR A 264 -19.87 -0.94 -11.29
N SER A 265 -19.36 -1.40 -10.14
CA SER A 265 -20.21 -1.73 -8.99
C SER A 265 -20.86 -0.46 -8.40
N ASN A 266 -20.18 0.68 -8.46
CA ASN A 266 -20.70 1.97 -8.02
C ASN A 266 -21.68 2.62 -9.03
N TRP A 267 -21.41 2.53 -10.34
CA TRP A 267 -22.25 3.16 -11.38
C TRP A 267 -23.50 2.38 -11.77
N HIS A 268 -23.44 1.05 -11.89
CA HIS A 268 -24.63 0.26 -12.24
C HIS A 268 -25.69 0.31 -11.12
N LEU A 269 -25.29 0.53 -9.87
CA LEU A 269 -26.20 0.86 -8.77
C LEU A 269 -26.76 2.30 -8.92
N GLN A 270 -25.94 3.29 -9.28
CA GLN A 270 -26.43 4.65 -9.54
C GLN A 270 -27.47 4.69 -10.68
N ASP A 271 -27.25 4.00 -11.79
CA ASP A 271 -28.18 3.99 -12.94
C ASP A 271 -29.47 3.21 -12.66
N SER A 272 -29.39 2.10 -11.92
CA SER A 272 -30.59 1.33 -11.54
C SER A 272 -31.42 2.00 -10.44
N HIS A 273 -30.82 2.89 -9.63
CA HIS A 273 -31.49 3.65 -8.58
C HIS A 273 -31.89 5.08 -8.98
N HIS A 274 -31.30 5.66 -10.04
CA HIS A 274 -31.74 6.95 -10.60
C HIS A 274 -33.20 6.94 -11.09
N SER A 275 -33.72 5.76 -11.46
CA SER A 275 -35.12 5.57 -11.87
C SER A 275 -36.10 5.50 -10.69
N LYS A 276 -35.62 5.37 -9.44
CA LYS A 276 -36.44 5.19 -8.22
C LYS A 276 -36.34 6.33 -7.19
N LEU A 277 -35.51 7.34 -7.41
CA LEU A 277 -35.39 8.50 -6.52
C LEU A 277 -36.53 9.53 -6.78
N PRO A 278 -37.18 10.08 -5.72
CA PRO A 278 -38.09 11.21 -5.83
C PRO A 278 -37.41 12.41 -6.51
N GLU A 279 -38.14 13.18 -7.33
CA GLU A 279 -37.57 14.23 -8.19
C GLU A 279 -36.76 15.30 -7.45
N GLU A 280 -37.07 15.54 -6.19
CA GLU A 280 -36.40 16.52 -5.33
C GLU A 280 -34.92 16.23 -5.06
N HIS A 281 -34.48 14.97 -5.19
CA HIS A 281 -33.08 14.57 -4.97
C HIS A 281 -32.25 14.42 -6.25
N LYS A 282 -32.84 14.57 -7.44
CA LYS A 282 -32.13 14.39 -8.73
C LYS A 282 -31.20 15.55 -9.11
N CYS A 283 -31.25 16.68 -8.40
CA CYS A 283 -30.57 17.92 -8.82
C CYS A 283 -29.13 18.13 -8.31
N ARG A 284 -28.53 17.22 -7.52
CA ARG A 284 -27.22 17.49 -6.90
C ARG A 284 -25.98 16.85 -7.55
N PHE A 285 -26.15 16.07 -8.63
CA PHE A 285 -25.04 15.37 -9.30
C PHE A 285 -24.86 15.72 -10.79
N LYS A 286 -25.14 16.97 -11.20
CA LYS A 286 -24.67 17.46 -12.51
C LYS A 286 -23.21 17.90 -12.41
N CYS A 287 -22.27 16.96 -12.50
CA CYS A 287 -20.90 17.28 -12.87
C CYS A 287 -20.89 17.82 -14.32
N LYS A 288 -20.57 19.10 -14.47
CA LYS A 288 -20.27 19.73 -15.76
C LYS A 288 -19.05 19.01 -16.37
N GLY A 289 -19.22 18.38 -17.53
CA GLY A 289 -18.11 17.78 -18.25
C GLY A 289 -18.52 16.81 -19.37
N SER A 290 -19.41 17.23 -20.27
CA SER A 290 -19.59 16.54 -21.55
C SER A 290 -19.42 17.54 -22.69
N THR A 291 -18.17 17.74 -23.12
CA THR A 291 -17.86 18.29 -24.43
C THR A 291 -18.35 17.29 -25.47
N THR A 292 -19.53 17.55 -26.02
CA THR A 292 -20.04 16.87 -27.19
C THR A 292 -19.28 17.40 -28.41
N LEU A 293 -18.39 16.59 -28.96
CA LEU A 293 -18.01 16.66 -30.36
C LEU A 293 -19.28 16.45 -31.18
N LYS A 294 -19.83 17.53 -31.76
CA LYS A 294 -20.86 17.45 -32.79
C LYS A 294 -20.17 17.25 -34.13
N ASN A 295 -20.44 16.11 -34.75
CA ASN A 295 -20.34 15.95 -36.19
C ASN A 295 -21.49 16.72 -36.85
N SER A 296 -21.14 17.79 -37.55
CA SER A 296 -21.87 18.37 -38.70
C SER A 296 -21.01 19.47 -39.31
#